data_AF-A0A958TX43-F1
#
_entry.id   AF-A0A958TX43-F1
#
_cell.length_a   1.000
_cell.length_b   1.000
_cell.length_c   1.000
_cell.angle_alpha   90.00
_cell.angle_beta   90.00
_cell.angle_gamma   90.00
#
_symmetry.space_group_name_H-M   'P 1'
#
loop_
_entity.id
_entity.type
_entity.pdbx_description
1 polymer ?
#
loop_
_entity_poly.entity_id
_entity_poly.type
_entity_poly.pdbx_seq_one_letter_code
_entity_poly.pdbx_strand_id
1 'polypeptide(L)'
;KEFVNDSTELELEEKYGKLADKLHTALHEVIGHASGQLNPGVGETKETLKNYASTLEEGRADLVGLYYLYSPKLQELGLVDDWKKVGMAAYDGYIRNGLMTQLIRLNLGDDVEEAHMRNRQWVSAWVFEKGKADNVIEKITRDGKTYYNINDYEKLHDLFGQLLRETQRIKSEGDYAAVEHLVETYGVKVDPTLHAEILERNKQFTSAPYSGFVNPVLVPKMNDNGEIESFTIEQPKTFAEQMLFYSKNYSNLPVVN
;
A
#
# COMPACT_ATOMS: atom_id res chain seq x y z
N LYS A 1 -14.51 8.74 5.76
CA LYS A 1 -15.02 10.09 6.14
C LYS A 1 -14.14 10.84 7.14
N GLU A 2 -13.83 10.30 8.33
CA GLU A 2 -13.06 11.01 9.37
C GLU A 2 -11.73 11.64 8.89
N PHE A 3 -11.03 10.96 7.99
CA PHE A 3 -9.70 11.36 7.48
C PHE A 3 -9.71 12.00 6.10
N VAL A 4 -10.88 12.12 5.48
CA VAL A 4 -11.08 12.71 4.15
C VAL A 4 -11.18 14.23 4.32
N ASN A 5 -10.55 15.03 3.45
CA ASN A 5 -10.53 16.49 3.52
C ASN A 5 -11.90 17.12 3.25
N ASP A 6 -12.60 16.66 2.21
CA ASP A 6 -13.86 17.25 1.78
C ASP A 6 -14.86 16.23 1.19
N SER A 7 -16.02 16.74 0.75
CA SER A 7 -17.08 15.92 0.16
C SER A 7 -16.71 15.35 -1.21
N THR A 8 -15.89 16.05 -1.99
CA THR A 8 -15.49 15.59 -3.33
C THR A 8 -14.57 14.39 -3.22
N GLU A 9 -13.57 14.46 -2.35
CA GLU A 9 -12.70 13.31 -2.05
C GLU A 9 -13.52 12.14 -1.49
N LEU A 10 -14.53 12.40 -0.64
CA LEU A 10 -15.40 11.35 -0.10
C LEU A 10 -16.22 10.66 -1.19
N GLU A 11 -16.85 11.43 -2.07
CA GLU A 11 -17.65 10.90 -3.18
C GLU A 11 -16.80 10.09 -4.17
N LEU A 12 -15.57 10.55 -4.43
CA LEU A 12 -14.61 9.83 -5.27
C LEU A 12 -14.18 8.51 -4.62
N GLU A 13 -13.87 8.52 -3.32
CA GLU A 13 -13.53 7.32 -2.55
C GLU A 13 -14.67 6.30 -2.57
N GLU A 14 -15.90 6.72 -2.27
CA GLU A 14 -17.06 5.83 -2.23
C GLU A 14 -17.37 5.21 -3.59
N LYS A 15 -17.19 5.98 -4.67
CA LYS A 15 -17.52 5.53 -6.02
C LYS A 15 -16.40 4.74 -6.70
N TYR A 16 -15.14 5.17 -6.52
CA TYR A 16 -14.01 4.68 -7.30
C TYR A 16 -12.90 4.05 -6.46
N GLY A 17 -12.80 4.32 -5.15
CA GLY A 17 -11.69 3.89 -4.29
C GLY A 17 -11.42 2.38 -4.37
N LYS A 18 -12.45 1.55 -4.24
CA LYS A 18 -12.31 0.08 -4.34
C LYS A 18 -11.78 -0.40 -5.70
N LEU A 19 -12.16 0.26 -6.80
CA LEU A 19 -11.66 -0.07 -8.13
C LEU A 19 -10.21 0.42 -8.27
N ALA A 20 -9.95 1.63 -7.80
CA ALA A 20 -8.64 2.27 -7.83
C ALA A 20 -7.60 1.43 -7.06
N ASP A 21 -7.92 0.97 -5.84
CA ASP A 21 -7.07 0.11 -5.01
C ASP A 21 -6.73 -1.22 -5.72
N LYS A 22 -7.75 -1.87 -6.29
CA LYS A 22 -7.56 -3.14 -7.00
C LYS A 22 -6.69 -2.98 -8.24
N LEU A 23 -6.90 -1.90 -8.98
CA LEU A 23 -6.16 -1.63 -10.20
C LEU A 23 -4.72 -1.19 -9.90
N HIS A 24 -4.52 -0.37 -8.86
CA HIS A 24 -3.18 -0.04 -8.35
C HIS A 24 -2.42 -1.29 -7.94
N THR A 25 -3.04 -2.17 -7.15
CA THR A 25 -2.46 -3.48 -6.78
C THR A 25 -2.13 -4.31 -8.01
N ALA A 26 -3.04 -4.41 -8.99
CA ALA A 26 -2.78 -5.18 -10.20
C ALA A 26 -1.60 -4.61 -11.02
N LEU A 27 -1.49 -3.29 -11.13
CA LEU A 27 -0.37 -2.65 -11.81
C LEU A 27 0.94 -2.85 -11.04
N HIS A 28 0.93 -2.69 -9.72
CA HIS A 28 2.07 -2.95 -8.83
C HIS A 28 2.60 -4.38 -9.02
N GLU A 29 1.73 -5.37 -8.89
CA GLU A 29 2.11 -6.79 -8.89
C GLU A 29 2.52 -7.29 -10.28
N VAL A 30 1.77 -6.92 -11.32
CA VAL A 30 1.94 -7.53 -12.65
C VAL A 30 3.02 -6.81 -13.46
N ILE A 31 3.05 -5.48 -13.43
CA ILE A 31 4.00 -4.69 -14.24
C ILE A 31 4.95 -3.85 -13.40
N GLY A 32 4.62 -3.55 -12.14
CA GLY A 32 5.48 -2.84 -11.20
C GLY A 32 6.74 -3.66 -10.99
N HIS A 33 6.68 -4.74 -10.21
CA HIS A 33 7.84 -5.61 -9.94
C HIS A 33 8.55 -6.14 -11.18
N ALA A 34 7.80 -6.46 -12.24
CA ALA A 34 8.36 -7.03 -13.47
C ALA A 34 9.08 -6.03 -14.38
N SER A 35 8.90 -4.71 -14.19
CA SER A 35 9.50 -3.69 -15.04
C SER A 35 10.91 -3.28 -14.61
N GLY A 36 11.68 -2.76 -15.57
CA GLY A 36 13.04 -2.29 -15.36
C GLY A 36 14.10 -3.38 -15.49
N GLN A 37 15.36 -2.98 -15.64
CA GLN A 37 16.50 -3.88 -15.75
C GLN A 37 17.70 -3.29 -15.00
N LEU A 38 18.53 -4.13 -14.41
CA LEU A 38 19.82 -3.71 -13.84
C LEU A 38 20.79 -3.39 -14.97
N ASN A 39 21.68 -2.43 -14.76
CA ASN A 39 22.74 -2.14 -15.72
C ASN A 39 23.74 -3.32 -15.77
N PRO A 40 24.38 -3.59 -16.93
CA PRO A 40 25.40 -4.62 -17.04
C PRO A 40 26.50 -4.45 -15.98
N GLY A 41 26.75 -5.51 -15.19
CA GLY A 41 27.77 -5.53 -14.15
C GLY A 41 27.32 -5.03 -12.77
N VAL A 42 26.07 -4.59 -12.61
CA VAL A 42 25.48 -4.28 -11.30
C VAL A 42 24.94 -5.56 -10.67
N GLY A 43 25.25 -5.80 -9.39
CA GLY A 43 24.77 -6.96 -8.62
C GLY A 43 23.27 -6.89 -8.32
N GLU A 44 22.73 -7.98 -7.78
CA GLU A 44 21.30 -8.06 -7.47
C GLU A 44 20.89 -6.96 -6.46
N THR A 45 19.65 -6.48 -6.54
CA THR A 45 19.17 -5.35 -5.70
C THR A 45 19.36 -5.61 -4.21
N LYS A 46 19.21 -6.87 -3.76
CA LYS A 46 19.45 -7.26 -2.37
C LYS A 46 20.92 -7.13 -1.94
N GLU A 47 21.86 -7.31 -2.87
CA GLU A 47 23.30 -7.23 -2.60
C GLU A 47 23.76 -5.76 -2.60
N THR A 48 23.28 -4.98 -3.56
CA THR A 48 23.69 -3.58 -3.74
C THR A 48 23.02 -2.64 -2.73
N LEU A 49 21.72 -2.84 -2.45
CA LEU A 49 20.93 -1.95 -1.59
C LEU A 49 20.69 -2.49 -0.18
N LYS A 50 21.06 -3.75 0.08
CA LYS A 50 21.04 -4.39 1.40
C LYS A 50 19.69 -4.24 2.11
N ASN A 51 19.68 -3.61 3.29
CA ASN A 51 18.50 -3.39 4.13
C ASN A 51 17.44 -2.49 3.47
N TYR A 52 17.80 -1.70 2.46
CA TYR A 52 16.86 -0.83 1.74
C TYR A 52 16.26 -1.48 0.49
N ALA A 53 16.71 -2.68 0.11
CA ALA A 53 16.28 -3.33 -1.13
C ALA A 53 14.75 -3.53 -1.19
N SER A 54 14.15 -4.06 -0.13
CA SER A 54 12.70 -4.31 -0.11
C SER A 54 11.90 -3.02 -0.15
N THR A 55 12.22 -2.03 0.69
CA THR A 55 11.44 -0.79 0.70
C THR A 55 11.57 0.01 -0.60
N LEU A 56 12.73 0.00 -1.25
CA LEU A 56 12.87 0.62 -2.57
C LEU A 56 12.06 -0.13 -3.63
N GLU A 57 12.15 -1.47 -3.66
CA GLU A 57 11.47 -2.25 -4.69
C GLU A 57 9.95 -2.10 -4.62
N GLU A 58 9.40 -2.12 -3.40
CA GLU A 58 7.98 -1.88 -3.16
C GLU A 58 7.55 -0.48 -3.59
N GLY A 59 8.28 0.56 -3.20
CA GLY A 59 7.91 1.92 -3.59
C GLY A 59 8.09 2.19 -5.09
N ARG A 60 9.06 1.53 -5.74
CA ARG A 60 9.20 1.57 -7.20
C ARG A 60 7.99 0.93 -7.89
N ALA A 61 7.53 -0.24 -7.42
CA ALA A 61 6.35 -0.89 -7.95
C ALA A 61 5.07 -0.07 -7.69
N ASP A 62 4.93 0.53 -6.50
CA ASP A 62 3.86 1.47 -6.18
C ASP A 62 3.84 2.67 -7.14
N LEU A 63 5.01 3.25 -7.43
CA LEU A 63 5.16 4.37 -8.35
C LEU A 63 4.80 4.00 -9.79
N VAL A 64 5.11 2.79 -10.26
CA VAL A 64 4.61 2.28 -11.54
C VAL A 64 3.09 2.24 -11.53
N GLY A 65 2.50 1.69 -10.46
CA GLY A 65 1.07 1.65 -10.26
C GLY A 65 0.44 3.04 -10.33
N LEU A 66 0.92 3.98 -9.51
CA LEU A 66 0.44 5.35 -9.43
C LEU A 66 0.54 6.07 -10.77
N TYR A 67 1.70 6.00 -11.43
CA TYR A 67 1.94 6.68 -12.70
C TYR A 67 0.99 6.22 -13.81
N TYR A 68 0.72 4.91 -13.91
CA TYR A 68 -0.19 4.38 -14.93
C TYR A 68 -1.66 4.44 -14.53
N LEU A 69 -1.99 4.56 -13.24
CA LEU A 69 -3.37 4.69 -12.79
C LEU A 69 -4.03 6.00 -13.25
N TYR A 70 -3.22 7.05 -13.38
CA TYR A 70 -3.65 8.36 -13.87
C TYR A 70 -3.41 8.46 -15.39
N SER A 71 -3.92 7.50 -16.17
CA SER A 71 -3.73 7.45 -17.63
C SER A 71 -5.04 7.22 -18.40
N PRO A 72 -5.31 8.00 -19.49
CA PRO A 72 -6.45 7.75 -20.37
C PRO A 72 -6.43 6.37 -21.02
N LYS A 73 -5.25 5.74 -21.08
CA LYS A 73 -5.11 4.41 -21.69
C LYS A 73 -5.96 3.35 -20.98
N LEU A 74 -6.18 3.49 -19.67
CA LEU A 74 -7.02 2.56 -18.92
C LEU A 74 -8.47 2.56 -19.42
N GLN A 75 -8.99 3.73 -19.74
CA GLN A 75 -10.33 3.88 -20.30
C GLN A 75 -10.38 3.42 -21.75
N GLU A 76 -9.36 3.72 -22.56
CA GLU A 76 -9.24 3.21 -23.94
C GLU A 76 -9.23 1.67 -24.00
N LEU A 77 -8.64 1.02 -23.00
CA LEU A 77 -8.61 -0.43 -22.86
C LEU A 77 -9.88 -1.02 -22.23
N GLY A 78 -10.85 -0.18 -21.84
CA GLY A 78 -12.11 -0.60 -21.22
C GLY A 78 -11.95 -1.11 -19.78
N LEU A 79 -10.87 -0.74 -19.09
CA LEU A 79 -10.63 -1.15 -17.70
C LEU A 79 -11.39 -0.28 -16.69
N VAL A 80 -11.69 0.96 -17.06
CA VAL A 80 -12.39 1.96 -16.23
C VAL A 80 -13.27 2.84 -17.12
N ASP A 81 -14.36 3.36 -16.57
CA ASP A 81 -15.27 4.26 -17.30
C ASP A 81 -14.81 5.72 -17.29
N ASP A 82 -14.08 6.13 -16.24
CA ASP A 82 -13.57 7.48 -16.04
C ASP A 82 -12.18 7.39 -15.40
N TRP A 83 -11.15 7.34 -16.23
CA TRP A 83 -9.76 7.15 -15.77
C TRP A 83 -9.31 8.28 -14.83
N LYS A 84 -9.78 9.50 -15.07
CA LYS A 84 -9.34 10.68 -14.32
C LYS A 84 -9.87 10.62 -12.89
N LYS A 85 -11.15 10.29 -12.69
CA LYS A 85 -11.72 10.14 -11.34
C LYS A 85 -11.17 8.93 -10.59
N VAL A 86 -10.91 7.82 -11.28
CA VAL A 86 -10.24 6.65 -10.67
C VAL A 86 -8.83 7.02 -10.21
N GLY A 87 -8.08 7.71 -11.06
CA GLY A 87 -6.73 8.19 -10.74
C GLY A 87 -6.72 9.18 -9.57
N MET A 88 -7.66 10.14 -9.53
CA MET A 88 -7.81 11.08 -8.41
C MET A 88 -8.07 10.34 -7.09
N ALA A 89 -9.04 9.41 -7.09
CA ALA A 89 -9.37 8.64 -5.89
C ALA A 89 -8.17 7.85 -5.33
N ALA A 90 -7.36 7.24 -6.20
CA ALA A 90 -6.14 6.56 -5.74
C ALA A 90 -5.09 7.52 -5.20
N TYR A 91 -4.89 8.68 -5.84
CA TYR A 91 -3.89 9.65 -5.38
C TYR A 91 -4.27 10.20 -4.00
N ASP A 92 -5.53 10.57 -3.81
CA ASP A 92 -6.05 10.99 -2.52
C ASP A 92 -5.85 9.90 -1.47
N GLY A 93 -6.25 8.67 -1.80
CA GLY A 93 -6.08 7.50 -0.92
C GLY A 93 -4.62 7.24 -0.54
N TYR A 94 -3.71 7.31 -1.51
CA TYR A 94 -2.29 7.04 -1.33
C TYR A 94 -1.61 8.11 -0.47
N ILE A 95 -1.83 9.40 -0.77
CA ILE A 95 -1.27 10.51 0.00
C ILE A 95 -1.84 10.51 1.43
N ARG A 96 -3.16 10.35 1.58
CA ARG A 96 -3.82 10.24 2.89
C ARG A 96 -3.31 9.05 3.69
N ASN A 97 -2.99 7.93 3.04
CA ASN A 97 -2.41 6.78 3.72
C ASN A 97 -0.96 7.03 4.14
N GLY A 98 -0.10 7.39 3.19
CA GLY A 98 1.33 7.54 3.39
C GLY A 98 1.70 8.61 4.41
N LEU A 99 0.97 9.74 4.42
CA LEU A 99 1.27 10.86 5.31
C LEU A 99 0.49 10.83 6.64
N MET A 100 -0.52 9.96 6.79
CA MET A 100 -1.44 10.08 7.92
C MET A 100 -2.03 8.76 8.39
N THR A 101 -2.92 8.11 7.63
CA THR A 101 -3.76 7.05 8.19
C THR A 101 -3.02 5.74 8.47
N GLN A 102 -1.85 5.51 7.85
CA GLN A 102 -1.06 4.32 8.19
C GLN A 102 -0.51 4.34 9.61
N LEU A 103 -0.38 5.52 10.23
CA LEU A 103 0.16 5.69 11.59
C LEU A 103 -0.72 5.06 12.68
N ILE A 104 -1.97 4.73 12.35
CA ILE A 104 -2.89 3.97 13.23
C ILE A 104 -2.30 2.60 13.64
N ARG A 105 -1.36 2.07 12.84
CA ARG A 105 -0.71 0.77 13.06
C ARG A 105 0.47 0.82 14.04
N LEU A 106 0.92 2.01 14.43
CA LEU A 106 2.12 2.20 15.25
C LEU A 106 1.76 2.58 16.69
N ASN A 107 2.59 2.21 17.66
CA ASN A 107 2.47 2.74 19.01
C ASN A 107 3.06 4.15 19.06
N LEU A 108 2.51 5.02 19.90
CA LEU A 108 3.01 6.38 20.04
C LEU A 108 4.49 6.38 20.46
N GLY A 109 5.34 7.03 19.66
CA GLY A 109 6.79 7.09 19.86
C GLY A 109 7.60 6.12 18.99
N ASP A 110 6.94 5.19 18.30
CA ASP A 110 7.59 4.31 17.33
C ASP A 110 7.85 5.06 16.00
N ASP A 111 8.97 4.73 15.36
CA ASP A 111 9.25 5.08 13.98
C ASP A 111 8.65 4.03 13.01
N VAL A 112 8.60 4.33 11.72
CA VAL A 112 8.18 3.34 10.72
C VAL A 112 9.28 2.32 10.46
N GLU A 113 8.97 1.03 10.63
CA GLU A 113 9.93 -0.06 10.42
C GLU A 113 9.62 -0.95 9.21
N GLU A 114 8.34 -1.25 9.00
CA GLU A 114 7.88 -2.18 7.97
C GLU A 114 8.11 -1.61 6.55
N ALA A 115 8.67 -2.42 5.65
CA ALA A 115 9.14 -1.97 4.33
C ALA A 115 8.04 -1.34 3.47
N HIS A 116 6.82 -1.89 3.50
CA HIS A 116 5.69 -1.34 2.76
C HIS A 116 5.19 -0.02 3.36
N MET A 117 5.13 0.09 4.69
CA MET A 117 4.80 1.36 5.36
C MET A 117 5.84 2.44 5.09
N ARG A 118 7.13 2.08 5.15
CA ARG A 118 8.24 2.98 4.82
C ARG A 118 8.10 3.52 3.40
N ASN A 119 7.77 2.66 2.43
CA ASN A 119 7.67 3.09 1.04
C ASN A 119 6.52 4.06 0.79
N ARG A 120 5.33 3.76 1.32
CA ARG A 120 4.19 4.67 1.19
C ARG A 120 4.48 6.01 1.82
N GLN A 121 5.21 6.01 2.94
CA GLN A 121 5.64 7.24 3.58
C GLN A 121 6.65 8.01 2.73
N TRP A 122 7.75 7.39 2.29
CA TRP A 122 8.76 8.14 1.54
C TRP A 122 8.27 8.61 0.18
N VAL A 123 7.43 7.84 -0.52
CA VAL A 123 6.80 8.27 -1.77
C VAL A 123 5.97 9.54 -1.52
N SER A 124 5.08 9.49 -0.52
CA SER A 124 4.15 10.59 -0.26
C SER A 124 4.85 11.83 0.31
N ALA A 125 5.82 11.65 1.21
CA ALA A 125 6.57 12.75 1.81
C ALA A 125 7.50 13.43 0.80
N TRP A 126 8.11 12.67 -0.11
CA TRP A 126 8.95 13.22 -1.17
C TRP A 126 8.13 14.11 -2.12
N VAL A 127 6.99 13.62 -2.64
CA VAL A 127 6.15 14.43 -3.55
C VAL A 127 5.51 15.62 -2.84
N PHE A 128 5.17 15.48 -1.55
CA PHE A 128 4.70 16.60 -0.73
C PHE A 128 5.77 17.70 -0.60
N GLU A 129 7.03 17.34 -0.33
CA GLU A 129 8.12 18.30 -0.26
C GLU A 129 8.41 18.95 -1.62
N LYS A 130 8.55 18.13 -2.69
CA LYS A 130 8.90 18.64 -4.02
C LYS A 130 7.78 19.46 -4.66
N GLY A 131 6.53 19.17 -4.35
CA GLY A 131 5.37 19.93 -4.81
C GLY A 131 5.11 21.22 -4.04
N LYS A 132 5.85 21.50 -2.96
CA LYS A 132 5.55 22.61 -2.04
C LYS A 132 5.59 23.99 -2.69
N ALA A 133 6.53 24.25 -3.59
CA ALA A 133 6.67 25.56 -4.25
C ALA A 133 5.45 25.92 -5.12
N ASP A 134 4.78 24.90 -5.65
CA ASP A 134 3.60 25.01 -6.51
C ASP A 134 2.29 24.70 -5.78
N ASN A 135 2.36 24.46 -4.46
CA ASN A 135 1.24 24.03 -3.62
C ASN A 135 0.49 22.79 -4.17
N VAL A 136 1.21 21.83 -4.76
CA VAL A 136 0.61 20.63 -5.39
C VAL A 136 -0.23 19.83 -4.40
N ILE A 137 0.29 19.65 -3.19
CA ILE A 137 -0.40 19.03 -2.06
C ILE A 137 -0.34 20.01 -0.88
N GLU A 138 -1.47 20.27 -0.26
CA GLU A 138 -1.62 21.16 0.88
C GLU A 138 -1.95 20.38 2.15
N LYS A 139 -1.23 20.68 3.24
CA LYS A 139 -1.58 20.20 4.59
C LYS A 139 -2.52 21.21 5.23
N ILE A 140 -3.76 20.81 5.47
CA ILE A 140 -4.82 21.64 6.03
C ILE A 140 -5.03 21.27 7.49
N THR A 141 -5.30 22.26 8.33
CA THR A 141 -5.77 22.04 9.71
C THR A 141 -7.15 22.66 9.88
N ARG A 142 -8.14 21.85 10.26
CA ARG A 142 -9.53 22.28 10.50
C ARG A 142 -9.97 21.71 11.83
N ASP A 143 -10.41 22.57 12.76
CA ASP A 143 -10.86 22.19 14.10
C ASP A 143 -9.87 21.30 14.88
N GLY A 144 -8.58 21.60 14.74
CA GLY A 144 -7.50 20.83 15.38
C GLY A 144 -7.20 19.47 14.73
N LYS A 145 -7.80 19.17 13.57
CA LYS A 145 -7.55 17.95 12.79
C LYS A 145 -6.79 18.26 11.52
N THR A 146 -5.81 17.41 11.21
CA THR A 146 -4.99 17.45 10.00
C THR A 146 -5.69 16.73 8.85
N TYR A 147 -5.61 17.34 7.66
CA TYR A 147 -6.07 16.80 6.38
C TYR A 147 -5.03 17.11 5.30
N TYR A 148 -5.06 16.37 4.20
CA TYR A 148 -4.26 16.65 3.02
C TYR A 148 -5.18 16.86 1.83
N ASN A 149 -4.90 17.88 1.03
CA ASN A 149 -5.64 18.19 -0.19
C ASN A 149 -4.70 18.21 -1.39
N ILE A 150 -5.08 17.56 -2.48
CA ILE A 150 -4.35 17.60 -3.74
C ILE A 150 -4.93 18.73 -4.60
N ASN A 151 -4.16 19.80 -4.79
CA ASN A 151 -4.58 20.95 -5.59
C ASN A 151 -4.32 20.75 -7.09
N ASP A 152 -3.32 19.94 -7.45
CA ASP A 152 -2.93 19.71 -8.85
C ASP A 152 -2.52 18.25 -9.09
N TYR A 153 -3.47 17.44 -9.56
CA TYR A 153 -3.26 16.02 -9.83
C TYR A 153 -2.32 15.75 -11.02
N GLU A 154 -2.28 16.67 -11.99
CA GLU A 154 -1.40 16.53 -13.16
C GLU A 154 0.06 16.76 -12.73
N LYS A 155 0.33 17.80 -11.93
CA LYS A 155 1.66 17.99 -11.36
C LYS A 155 2.06 16.89 -10.40
N LEU A 156 1.13 16.32 -9.65
CA LEU A 156 1.40 15.17 -8.80
C LEU A 156 1.78 13.94 -9.64
N HIS A 157 1.09 13.70 -10.77
CA HIS A 157 1.46 12.64 -11.73
C HIS A 157 2.88 12.84 -12.26
N ASP A 158 3.25 14.06 -12.62
CA ASP A 158 4.62 14.39 -13.05
C ASP A 158 5.65 14.12 -11.94
N LEU A 159 5.34 14.46 -10.68
CA LEU A 159 6.22 14.21 -9.53
C LEU A 159 6.39 12.71 -9.27
N PHE A 160 5.33 11.90 -9.38
CA PHE A 160 5.45 10.44 -9.32
C PHE A 160 6.31 9.90 -10.46
N GLY A 161 6.18 10.42 -11.68
CA GLY A 161 7.05 10.04 -12.80
C GLY A 161 8.54 10.38 -12.56
N GLN A 162 8.82 11.54 -11.98
CA GLN A 162 10.18 11.93 -11.60
C GLN A 162 10.77 11.01 -10.53
N LEU A 163 9.99 10.70 -9.49
CA LEU A 163 10.43 9.80 -8.43
C LEU A 163 10.57 8.35 -8.93
N LEU A 164 9.68 7.90 -9.82
CA LEU A 164 9.80 6.59 -10.48
C LEU A 164 11.11 6.48 -11.27
N ARG A 165 11.45 7.52 -12.03
CA ARG A 165 12.71 7.59 -12.77
C ARG A 165 13.91 7.51 -11.83
N GLU A 166 13.90 8.25 -10.72
CA GLU A 166 15.01 8.25 -9.77
C GLU A 166 15.13 6.91 -9.03
N THR A 167 14.02 6.34 -8.56
CA THR A 167 14.03 5.03 -7.88
C THR A 167 14.46 3.90 -8.81
N GLN A 168 14.07 3.96 -10.09
CA GLN A 168 14.58 3.05 -11.11
C GLN A 168 16.08 3.22 -11.34
N ARG A 169 16.59 4.46 -11.41
CA ARG A 169 18.05 4.73 -11.52
C ARG A 169 18.80 4.13 -10.33
N ILE A 170 18.37 4.45 -9.11
CA ILE A 170 18.95 3.94 -7.86
C ILE A 170 19.06 2.42 -7.89
N LYS A 171 17.97 1.73 -8.27
CA LYS A 171 17.95 0.27 -8.42
C LYS A 171 18.92 -0.21 -9.51
N SER A 172 18.83 0.35 -10.72
CA SER A 172 19.58 -0.11 -11.88
C SER A 172 21.09 0.14 -11.78
N GLU A 173 21.50 1.13 -11.00
CA GLU A 173 22.90 1.49 -10.76
C GLU A 173 23.45 0.95 -9.43
N GLY A 174 22.59 0.41 -8.55
CA GLY A 174 23.00 -0.11 -7.24
C GLY A 174 23.46 0.98 -6.27
N ASP A 175 22.83 2.16 -6.32
CA ASP A 175 23.23 3.36 -5.58
C ASP A 175 22.78 3.32 -4.11
N TYR A 176 23.61 2.69 -3.26
CA TYR A 176 23.31 2.55 -1.83
C TYR A 176 23.14 3.90 -1.11
N ALA A 177 23.97 4.88 -1.44
CA ALA A 177 23.94 6.17 -0.76
C ALA A 177 22.66 6.95 -1.08
N ALA A 178 22.19 6.88 -2.33
CA ALA A 178 20.94 7.51 -2.72
C ALA A 178 19.72 6.84 -2.09
N VAL A 179 19.68 5.49 -2.03
CA VAL A 179 18.55 4.80 -1.39
C VAL A 179 18.52 5.07 0.12
N GLU A 180 19.67 5.07 0.79
CA GLU A 180 19.77 5.40 2.21
C GLU A 180 19.25 6.82 2.46
N HIS A 181 19.71 7.79 1.68
CA HIS A 181 19.26 9.16 1.82
C HIS A 181 17.75 9.30 1.58
N LEU A 182 17.20 8.65 0.56
CA LEU A 182 15.76 8.68 0.27
C LEU A 182 14.94 8.09 1.43
N VAL A 183 15.30 6.89 1.89
CA VAL A 183 14.54 6.17 2.91
C VAL A 183 14.67 6.85 4.27
N GLU A 184 15.87 7.22 4.70
CA GLU A 184 16.10 7.80 6.03
C GLU A 184 15.54 9.23 6.14
N THR A 185 15.52 9.99 5.03
CA THR A 185 14.94 11.35 5.02
C THR A 185 13.41 11.32 5.07
N TYR A 186 12.77 10.43 4.31
CA TYR A 186 11.33 10.52 4.06
C TYR A 186 10.51 9.34 4.61
N GLY A 187 11.12 8.19 4.87
CA GLY A 187 10.41 6.92 5.09
C GLY A 187 10.34 6.43 6.52
N VAL A 188 11.14 6.99 7.44
CA VAL A 188 11.32 6.43 8.79
C VAL A 188 10.64 7.26 9.87
N LYS A 189 10.94 8.56 9.93
CA LYS A 189 10.55 9.40 11.08
C LYS A 189 9.07 9.73 11.09
N VAL A 190 8.47 9.64 12.28
CA VAL A 190 7.07 9.99 12.52
C VAL A 190 6.99 11.29 13.32
N ASP A 191 6.14 12.23 12.89
CA ASP A 191 5.81 13.42 13.68
C ASP A 191 4.96 13.00 14.88
N PRO A 192 5.46 13.10 16.13
CA PRO A 192 4.74 12.63 17.31
C PRO A 192 3.45 13.41 17.57
N THR A 193 3.37 14.68 17.13
CA THR A 193 2.16 15.49 17.29
C THR A 193 1.07 14.99 16.37
N LEU A 194 1.40 14.78 15.09
CA LEU A 194 0.47 14.21 14.12
C LEU A 194 0.05 12.80 14.53
N HIS A 195 0.99 11.96 14.97
CA HIS A 195 0.68 10.58 15.38
C HIS A 195 -0.32 10.52 16.53
N ALA A 196 -0.11 11.33 17.58
CA ALA A 196 -1.05 11.42 18.70
C ALA A 196 -2.46 11.86 18.24
N GLU A 197 -2.53 12.81 17.30
CA GLU A 197 -3.80 13.24 16.70
C GLU A 197 -4.49 12.08 15.96
N ILE A 198 -3.76 11.33 15.14
CA ILE A 198 -4.33 10.22 14.35
C ILE A 198 -4.82 9.09 15.25
N LEU A 199 -4.06 8.74 16.29
CA LEU A 199 -4.50 7.74 17.27
C LEU A 199 -5.75 8.18 18.02
N GLU A 200 -5.84 9.44 18.44
CA GLU A 200 -7.03 9.97 19.12
C GLU A 200 -8.26 9.93 18.21
N ARG A 201 -8.13 10.42 16.97
CA ARG A 201 -9.21 10.38 15.96
C ARG A 201 -9.66 8.95 15.67
N ASN A 202 -8.75 7.98 15.72
CA ASN A 202 -9.05 6.58 15.44
C ASN A 202 -9.80 5.87 16.57
N LYS A 203 -9.76 6.35 17.83
CA LYS A 203 -10.44 5.70 18.98
C LYS A 203 -11.95 5.52 18.81
N GLN A 204 -12.58 6.32 17.95
CA GLN A 204 -14.00 6.19 17.64
C GLN A 204 -14.33 4.90 16.84
N PHE A 205 -13.32 4.29 16.20
CA PHE A 205 -13.46 3.05 15.45
C PHE A 205 -13.04 1.85 16.30
N THR A 206 -13.89 0.83 16.33
CA THR A 206 -13.66 -0.40 17.11
C THR A 206 -12.88 -1.47 16.34
N SER A 207 -12.64 -1.25 15.05
CA SER A 207 -11.91 -2.18 14.18
C SER A 207 -10.43 -2.22 14.54
N ALA A 208 -9.88 -3.42 14.62
CA ALA A 208 -8.44 -3.60 14.77
C ALA A 208 -7.70 -3.11 13.51
N PRO A 209 -6.45 -2.59 13.66
CA PRO A 209 -5.65 -2.13 12.53
C PRO A 209 -5.12 -3.27 11.64
N TYR A 210 -5.16 -4.51 12.14
CA TYR A 210 -4.78 -5.73 11.43
C TYR A 210 -5.98 -6.66 11.29
N SER A 211 -6.06 -7.35 10.17
CA SER A 211 -7.11 -8.32 9.85
C SER A 211 -6.51 -9.71 9.66
N GLY A 212 -7.31 -10.73 9.97
CA GLY A 212 -7.00 -12.13 9.69
C GLY A 212 -8.21 -12.83 9.10
N PHE A 213 -7.97 -13.94 8.39
CA PHE A 213 -9.02 -14.73 7.76
C PHE A 213 -9.01 -16.15 8.33
N VAL A 214 -10.20 -16.74 8.45
CA VAL A 214 -10.36 -18.18 8.65
C VAL A 214 -10.51 -18.87 7.31
N ASN A 215 -9.87 -20.02 7.14
CA ASN A 215 -9.97 -20.78 5.90
C ASN A 215 -11.32 -21.52 5.80
N PRO A 216 -11.85 -21.74 4.60
CA PRO A 216 -12.91 -22.73 4.41
C PRO A 216 -12.38 -24.16 4.62
N VAL A 217 -13.30 -25.09 4.86
CA VAL A 217 -13.06 -26.53 4.87
C VAL A 217 -13.65 -27.13 3.59
N LEU A 218 -12.81 -27.81 2.82
CA LEU A 218 -13.24 -28.57 1.64
C LEU A 218 -13.57 -30.00 2.07
N VAL A 219 -14.84 -30.38 1.95
CA VAL A 219 -15.32 -31.72 2.36
C VAL A 219 -15.66 -32.53 1.10
N PRO A 220 -14.93 -33.60 0.79
CA PRO A 220 -15.24 -34.46 -0.35
C PRO A 220 -16.51 -35.27 -0.09
N LYS A 221 -17.37 -35.38 -1.10
CA LYS A 221 -18.49 -36.33 -1.15
C LYS A 221 -18.06 -37.53 -2.00
N MET A 222 -18.11 -38.70 -1.39
CA MET A 222 -17.70 -39.96 -2.03
C MET A 222 -18.93 -40.68 -2.59
N ASN A 223 -18.81 -41.29 -3.77
CA ASN A 223 -19.82 -42.20 -4.31
C ASN A 223 -19.74 -43.60 -3.65
N ASP A 224 -20.64 -44.50 -4.04
CA ASP A 224 -20.69 -45.88 -3.50
C ASP A 224 -19.42 -46.70 -3.79
N ASN A 225 -18.64 -46.32 -4.80
CA ASN A 225 -17.37 -46.94 -5.15
C ASN A 225 -16.17 -46.36 -4.35
N GLY A 226 -16.41 -45.37 -3.48
CA GLY A 226 -15.37 -44.69 -2.73
C GLY A 226 -14.57 -43.66 -3.55
N GLU A 227 -15.09 -43.20 -4.68
CA GLU A 227 -14.48 -42.17 -5.52
C GLU A 227 -15.09 -40.80 -5.19
N ILE A 228 -14.32 -39.72 -5.37
CA ILE A 228 -14.82 -38.36 -5.17
C ILE A 228 -15.81 -38.01 -6.29
N GLU A 229 -17.04 -37.69 -5.92
CA GLU A 229 -18.08 -37.22 -6.84
C GLU A 229 -18.17 -35.69 -6.87
N SER A 230 -18.04 -35.06 -5.71
CA SER A 230 -18.13 -33.59 -5.57
C SER A 230 -17.51 -33.11 -4.26
N PHE A 231 -17.54 -31.80 -4.02
CA PHE A 231 -17.10 -31.19 -2.77
C PHE A 231 -18.19 -30.29 -2.20
N THR A 232 -18.24 -30.17 -0.88
CA THR A 232 -18.88 -29.06 -0.18
C THR A 232 -17.83 -28.14 0.43
N ILE A 233 -18.11 -26.84 0.41
CA ILE A 233 -17.29 -25.81 1.05
C ILE A 233 -18.00 -25.38 2.31
N GLU A 234 -17.40 -25.68 3.45
CA GLU A 234 -17.93 -25.33 4.77
C GLU A 234 -17.09 -24.23 5.40
N GLN A 235 -17.72 -23.34 6.16
CA GLN A 235 -17.03 -22.29 6.90
C GLN A 235 -17.04 -22.62 8.39
N PRO A 236 -15.89 -22.58 9.08
CA PRO A 236 -15.85 -22.75 10.53
C PRO A 236 -16.64 -21.61 11.20
N LYS A 237 -17.29 -21.89 12.33
CA LYS A 237 -18.11 -20.87 13.01
C LYS A 237 -17.24 -19.83 13.71
N THR A 238 -16.04 -20.23 14.14
CA THR A 238 -15.13 -19.38 14.90
C THR A 238 -13.68 -19.67 14.56
N PHE A 239 -12.81 -18.67 14.78
CA PHE A 239 -11.36 -18.83 14.73
C PHE A 239 -10.85 -19.94 15.65
N ALA A 240 -11.35 -19.98 16.90
CA ALA A 240 -10.92 -20.97 17.89
C ALA A 240 -11.23 -22.42 17.46
N GLU A 241 -12.41 -22.64 16.88
CA GLU A 241 -12.81 -23.95 16.34
C GLU A 241 -11.84 -24.42 15.24
N GLN A 242 -11.51 -23.55 14.28
CA GLN A 242 -10.56 -23.88 13.22
C GLN A 242 -9.16 -24.20 13.78
N MET A 243 -8.66 -23.38 14.70
CA MET A 243 -7.32 -23.58 15.26
C MET A 243 -7.22 -24.89 16.06
N LEU A 244 -8.27 -25.25 16.81
CA LEU A 244 -8.34 -26.54 17.51
C LEU A 244 -8.45 -27.71 16.53
N PHE A 245 -9.24 -27.56 15.46
CA PHE A 245 -9.36 -28.57 14.40
C PHE A 245 -8.00 -28.83 13.72
N TYR A 246 -7.26 -27.78 13.36
CA TYR A 246 -5.92 -27.90 12.77
C TYR A 246 -4.92 -28.52 13.73
N SER A 247 -4.94 -28.10 15.00
CA SER A 247 -4.06 -28.66 16.04
C SER A 247 -4.30 -30.16 16.23
N LYS A 248 -5.56 -30.62 16.12
CA LYS A 248 -5.90 -32.03 16.28
C LYS A 248 -5.56 -32.88 15.05
N ASN A 249 -5.81 -32.38 13.84
CA ASN A 249 -5.79 -33.21 12.63
C ASN A 249 -4.57 -32.98 11.73
N TYR A 250 -3.87 -31.85 11.89
CA TYR A 250 -2.74 -31.47 11.03
C TYR A 250 -1.46 -31.11 11.81
N SER A 251 -1.43 -31.34 13.13
CA SER A 251 -0.20 -31.18 13.93
C SER A 251 0.65 -32.45 13.86
N ASN A 252 1.39 -32.60 12.74
CA ASN A 252 2.16 -33.80 12.44
C ASN A 252 3.62 -33.77 12.93
N LEU A 253 4.06 -32.66 13.53
CA LEU A 253 5.41 -32.52 14.07
C LEU A 253 5.48 -32.92 15.55
N PRO A 254 6.58 -33.52 16.01
CA PRO A 254 6.80 -33.72 17.44
C PRO A 254 6.92 -32.38 18.18
N VAL A 255 6.69 -32.42 19.49
CA VAL A 255 6.84 -31.24 20.36
C VAL A 255 8.30 -30.73 20.39
N VAL A 256 9.26 -31.64 20.18
CA VAL A 256 10.70 -31.32 20.06
C VAL A 256 11.15 -31.83 18.70
N ASN A 257 11.65 -30.91 17.86
CA ASN A 257 12.18 -31.20 16.53
C ASN A 257 13.71 -31.15 16.55
#